data_AF-A0A1C7LVD7-F1
#
_entry.id   AF-A0A1C7LVD7-F1
#
_cell.length_a   1.000
_cell.length_b   1.000
_cell.length_c   1.000
_cell.angle_alpha   90.00
_cell.angle_beta   90.00
_cell.angle_gamma   90.00
#
_symmetry.space_group_name_H-M   'P 1'
#
loop_
_entity.id
_entity.type
_entity.pdbx_description
1 polymer ?
#
loop_
_entity_poly.entity_id
_entity_poly.type
_entity_poly.pdbx_seq_one_letter_code
_entity_poly.pdbx_strand_id
1 'polypeptide(L)'
;MGSGRECKYTPLPTPAHRGIPRCDRCRIKNLKCDRNLPRSSCGSLCRQAASFLISSDASPGYNGAPGAPESSVSAGPSGGHIYERIMDPDAEGTLQKPGAEGQNTSGYNRPFLLDQGMIVTTPHVDPWMHQAFVPLPDVVVQTLRLVNSIEMPTRHAFEEALSRFLGGLSNELRDTATFPIEVYTNVANAISEGHISDLPPRLHLWASCHHARSGSQKRHLILLPRDAFYNMNREDEEKLRIYDVLVYTHRNHGSSSTMLFEARRIGIATITWPMVEMFIRLCPLCKMRSKGPPRIAPEEEGSTPSSFRPPPPVIKR
;
A
#
# COMPACT_ATOMS: atom_id res chain seq x y z
N MET A 1 -53.17 2.79 6.28
CA MET A 1 -52.35 4.02 6.33
C MET A 1 -51.53 3.98 7.61
N GLY A 2 -50.26 3.55 7.52
CA GLY A 2 -49.35 3.45 8.68
C GLY A 2 -48.50 4.71 8.79
N SER A 3 -48.59 5.37 9.94
CA SER A 3 -47.89 6.61 10.28
C SER A 3 -46.37 6.41 10.37
N GLY A 4 -45.64 7.07 9.47
CA GLY A 4 -44.18 7.09 9.46
C GLY A 4 -43.62 7.83 10.67
N ARG A 5 -42.83 7.13 11.49
CA ARG A 5 -41.97 7.76 12.50
C ARG A 5 -40.55 7.84 11.95
N GLU A 6 -40.08 9.06 11.78
CA GLU A 6 -38.71 9.39 11.43
C GLU A 6 -37.77 9.01 12.58
N CYS A 7 -36.70 8.26 12.28
CA CYS A 7 -35.73 7.81 13.27
C CYS A 7 -34.65 8.89 13.46
N LYS A 8 -34.73 9.68 14.55
CA LYS A 8 -33.68 10.62 14.96
C LYS A 8 -32.58 9.87 15.73
N TYR A 9 -31.36 9.89 15.21
CA TYR A 9 -30.17 9.32 15.86
C TYR A 9 -29.53 10.36 16.80
N THR A 10 -29.34 10.00 18.06
CA THR A 10 -28.56 10.79 19.03
C THR A 10 -27.26 10.04 19.31
N PRO A 11 -26.08 10.59 18.98
CA PRO A 11 -24.81 9.93 19.28
C PRO A 11 -24.56 9.98 20.80
N LEU A 12 -24.33 8.82 21.40
CA LEU A 12 -23.81 8.73 22.77
C LEU A 12 -22.28 8.71 22.74
N PRO A 13 -21.62 9.33 23.73
CA PRO A 13 -20.17 9.30 23.85
C PRO A 13 -19.74 7.88 24.30
N THR A 14 -18.83 7.27 23.55
CA THR A 14 -18.10 6.06 23.98
C THR A 14 -17.18 6.38 25.15
N PRO A 15 -17.00 5.46 26.14
CA PRO A 15 -16.53 4.10 25.85
C PRO A 15 -17.12 2.95 26.70
N ALA A 16 -17.70 1.93 26.03
CA ALA A 16 -17.69 0.52 26.45
C ALA A 16 -18.38 -0.37 25.39
N HIS A 17 -17.63 -1.20 24.66
CA HIS A 17 -18.14 -2.08 23.59
C HIS A 17 -18.83 -3.38 24.09
N ARG A 18 -19.52 -3.35 25.24
CA ARG A 18 -20.40 -4.44 25.70
C ARG A 18 -21.81 -3.90 25.84
N GLY A 19 -22.73 -4.36 24.97
CA GLY A 19 -24.15 -4.00 25.05
C GLY A 19 -24.77 -3.44 23.77
N ILE A 20 -24.00 -3.17 22.71
CA ILE A 20 -24.57 -2.66 21.46
C ILE A 20 -25.36 -3.78 20.76
N PRO A 21 -26.69 -3.64 20.59
CA PRO A 21 -27.51 -4.67 19.97
C PRO A 21 -27.16 -4.83 18.48
N ARG A 22 -27.14 -6.09 18.00
CA ARG A 22 -27.01 -6.40 16.56
C ARG A 22 -28.13 -5.70 15.79
N CYS A 23 -27.89 -5.32 14.52
CA CYS A 23 -29.00 -4.93 13.64
C CYS A 23 -29.95 -6.14 13.47
N ASP A 24 -31.23 -5.89 13.19
CA ASP A 24 -32.22 -6.98 13.12
C ASP A 24 -31.84 -8.06 12.10
N ARG A 25 -31.18 -7.68 11.01
CA ARG A 25 -30.72 -8.62 9.98
C ARG A 25 -29.58 -9.54 10.45
N CYS A 26 -28.52 -8.97 11.05
CA CYS A 26 -27.45 -9.77 11.68
C CYS A 26 -27.99 -10.66 12.79
N ARG A 27 -28.98 -10.17 13.56
CA ARG A 27 -29.63 -10.93 14.62
C ARG A 27 -30.39 -12.14 14.08
N ILE A 28 -31.24 -11.94 13.06
CA ILE A 28 -32.05 -13.02 12.44
C ILE A 28 -31.17 -14.07 11.78
N LYS A 29 -30.07 -13.68 11.13
CA LYS A 29 -29.16 -14.60 10.42
C LYS A 29 -27.99 -15.11 11.26
N ASN A 30 -27.95 -14.76 12.54
CA ASN A 30 -26.84 -15.04 13.46
C ASN A 30 -25.44 -14.65 12.93
N LEU A 31 -25.33 -13.56 12.17
CA LEU A 31 -24.07 -13.05 11.63
C LEU A 31 -23.36 -12.12 12.62
N LYS A 32 -22.02 -12.02 12.50
CA LYS A 32 -21.20 -11.05 13.23
C LYS A 32 -21.40 -9.67 12.60
N CYS A 33 -21.90 -8.71 13.38
CA CYS A 33 -22.16 -7.35 12.91
C CYS A 33 -20.94 -6.48 13.22
N ASP A 34 -20.40 -5.79 12.21
CA ASP A 34 -19.37 -4.78 12.44
C ASP A 34 -19.97 -3.59 13.20
N ARG A 35 -19.42 -3.32 14.39
CA ARG A 35 -19.95 -2.33 15.34
C ARG A 35 -19.43 -0.91 15.07
N ASN A 36 -18.53 -0.75 14.11
CA ASN A 36 -17.97 0.56 13.74
C ASN A 36 -18.77 1.28 12.65
N LEU A 37 -19.76 0.62 12.05
CA LEU A 37 -20.59 1.18 11.00
C LEU A 37 -21.96 1.64 11.54
N PRO A 38 -22.50 2.77 11.04
CA PRO A 38 -23.86 3.19 11.36
C PRO A 38 -24.88 2.08 11.05
N ARG A 39 -25.94 1.98 11.87
CA ARG A 39 -26.96 0.92 11.75
C ARG A 39 -27.64 0.91 10.36
N SER A 40 -27.72 2.08 9.71
CA SER A 40 -28.23 2.27 8.34
C SER A 40 -27.30 1.69 7.26
N SER A 41 -25.99 1.74 7.47
CA SER A 41 -24.97 1.30 6.49
C SER A 41 -24.69 -0.21 6.55
N CYS A 42 -24.99 -0.85 7.68
CA CYS A 42 -24.83 -2.30 7.85
C CYS A 42 -25.71 -3.12 6.89
N GLY A 43 -26.87 -2.59 6.49
CA GLY A 43 -27.83 -3.27 5.62
C GLY A 43 -27.38 -3.47 4.17
N SER A 44 -26.57 -2.55 3.62
CA SER A 44 -26.08 -2.59 2.22
C SER A 44 -24.83 -3.45 2.08
N LEU A 45 -23.87 -3.33 2.99
CA LEU A 45 -22.64 -4.14 2.99
C LEU A 45 -22.92 -5.64 3.24
N CYS A 46 -23.89 -5.97 4.09
CA CYS A 46 -24.33 -7.36 4.27
C CYS A 46 -25.09 -7.93 3.05
N ARG A 47 -25.63 -7.10 2.14
CA ARG A 47 -26.24 -7.60 0.89
C ARG A 47 -25.18 -8.12 -0.07
N GLN A 48 -24.08 -7.38 -0.25
CA GLN A 48 -23.03 -7.74 -1.22
C GLN A 48 -22.24 -8.99 -0.79
N ALA A 49 -21.87 -9.11 0.49
CA ALA A 49 -21.12 -10.27 0.97
C ALA A 49 -21.91 -11.59 0.87
N ALA A 50 -23.24 -11.54 0.99
CA ALA A 50 -24.10 -12.74 0.90
C ALA A 50 -24.49 -13.13 -0.53
N SER A 51 -24.52 -12.18 -1.48
CA SER A 51 -24.80 -12.49 -2.89
C SER A 51 -23.61 -13.16 -3.58
N PHE A 52 -22.37 -12.85 -3.18
CA PHE A 52 -21.18 -13.48 -3.74
C PHE A 52 -21.00 -14.96 -3.35
N LEU A 53 -21.61 -15.41 -2.24
CA LEU A 53 -21.49 -16.79 -1.77
C LEU A 53 -22.64 -17.71 -2.24
N ILE A 54 -23.68 -17.18 -2.89
CA ILE A 54 -24.89 -17.96 -3.27
C ILE A 54 -25.09 -18.05 -4.79
N SER A 55 -24.43 -17.22 -5.61
CA SER A 55 -24.63 -17.22 -7.08
C SER A 55 -23.71 -18.16 -7.89
N SER A 56 -23.21 -19.24 -7.29
CA SER A 56 -22.40 -20.24 -8.00
C SER A 56 -23.21 -21.36 -8.68
N ASP A 57 -24.52 -21.46 -8.45
CA ASP A 57 -25.38 -22.45 -9.13
C ASP A 57 -26.41 -21.76 -10.03
N ALA A 58 -26.00 -21.46 -11.25
CA ALA A 58 -26.92 -21.21 -12.37
C ALA A 58 -26.45 -22.05 -13.57
N SER A 59 -26.93 -23.29 -13.64
CA SER A 59 -26.80 -24.14 -14.82
C SER A 59 -27.80 -23.68 -15.91
N PRO A 60 -27.42 -23.68 -17.19
CA PRO A 60 -28.36 -23.46 -18.29
C PRO A 60 -29.20 -24.72 -18.52
N GLY A 61 -30.51 -24.54 -18.67
CA GLY A 61 -31.47 -25.62 -18.91
C GLY A 61 -31.21 -26.35 -20.23
N TYR A 62 -31.08 -27.68 -20.15
CA TYR A 62 -31.07 -28.59 -21.28
C TYR A 62 -32.34 -29.46 -21.21
N ASN A 63 -33.17 -29.39 -22.24
CA ASN A 63 -34.40 -30.18 -22.35
C ASN A 63 -34.09 -31.62 -22.82
N GLY A 64 -34.34 -32.59 -21.93
CA GLY A 64 -35.02 -33.87 -22.17
C GLY A 64 -34.49 -34.89 -23.19
N ALA A 65 -34.04 -36.05 -22.68
CA ALA A 65 -34.53 -37.40 -23.06
C ALA A 65 -33.98 -38.48 -22.09
N PRO A 66 -34.70 -39.60 -21.80
CA PRO A 66 -34.34 -40.54 -20.74
C PRO A 66 -33.64 -41.81 -21.25
N GLY A 67 -32.68 -42.34 -20.48
CA GLY A 67 -32.15 -43.70 -20.70
C GLY A 67 -30.93 -44.12 -19.88
N ALA A 68 -31.20 -44.86 -18.79
CA ALA A 68 -30.37 -45.95 -18.25
C ALA A 68 -29.05 -45.60 -17.48
N PRO A 69 -28.44 -46.54 -16.71
CA PRO A 69 -28.32 -46.39 -15.26
C PRO A 69 -26.88 -46.38 -14.70
N GLU A 70 -26.80 -45.87 -13.48
CA GLU A 70 -25.88 -46.20 -12.37
C GLU A 70 -24.40 -46.49 -12.66
N SER A 71 -23.55 -45.57 -12.22
CA SER A 71 -22.17 -45.90 -11.81
C SER A 71 -21.69 -45.02 -10.66
N SER A 72 -21.66 -45.63 -9.48
CA SER A 72 -20.69 -45.49 -8.37
C SER A 72 -20.07 -44.11 -8.07
N VAL A 73 -20.46 -43.59 -6.91
CA VAL A 73 -19.82 -42.49 -6.18
C VAL A 73 -18.53 -42.98 -5.51
N SER A 74 -17.38 -42.41 -5.87
CA SER A 74 -16.13 -42.54 -5.10
C SER A 74 -15.89 -41.27 -4.29
N ALA A 75 -16.07 -41.38 -2.97
CA ALA A 75 -15.75 -40.34 -2.00
C ALA A 75 -14.23 -40.13 -1.91
N GLY A 76 -13.78 -38.88 -2.05
CA GLY A 76 -12.40 -38.46 -1.77
C GLY A 76 -12.29 -37.84 -0.36
N PRO A 77 -11.17 -38.06 0.37
CA PRO A 77 -11.03 -37.61 1.75
C PRO A 77 -10.54 -36.15 1.85
N SER A 78 -11.23 -35.37 2.68
CA SER A 78 -10.83 -34.04 3.13
C SER A 78 -9.66 -34.14 4.14
N GLY A 79 -8.45 -33.78 3.71
CA GLY A 79 -7.27 -33.68 4.58
C GLY A 79 -7.00 -32.24 5.01
N GLY A 80 -7.54 -31.83 6.16
CA GLY A 80 -7.15 -30.59 6.83
C GLY A 80 -5.93 -30.83 7.72
N HIS A 81 -4.74 -30.47 7.24
CA HIS A 81 -3.52 -30.52 8.05
C HIS A 81 -3.37 -29.24 8.89
N ILE A 82 -3.58 -29.38 10.20
CA ILE A 82 -3.14 -28.43 11.23
C ILE A 82 -1.64 -28.66 11.45
N TYR A 83 -0.82 -27.66 11.17
CA TYR A 83 0.59 -27.67 11.58
C TYR A 83 0.69 -27.16 13.02
N GLU A 84 0.70 -28.07 14.00
CA GLU A 84 1.25 -27.77 15.32
C GLU A 84 2.78 -27.87 15.25
N ARG A 85 3.44 -26.74 15.48
CA ARG A 85 4.90 -26.64 15.56
C ARG A 85 5.32 -27.12 16.96
N ILE A 86 5.80 -28.35 17.04
CA ILE A 86 6.54 -28.86 18.20
C ILE A 86 7.87 -28.12 18.23
N MET A 87 8.13 -27.39 19.32
CA MET A 87 9.46 -26.88 19.63
C MET A 87 10.12 -27.87 20.59
N ASP A 88 11.21 -28.49 20.14
CA ASP A 88 12.15 -29.21 21.00
C ASP A 88 13.03 -28.20 21.75
N PRO A 89 13.00 -28.15 23.09
CA PRO A 89 14.10 -27.61 23.86
C PRO A 89 15.16 -28.72 24.05
N ASP A 90 16.37 -28.31 24.45
CA ASP A 90 17.47 -29.17 24.92
C ASP A 90 18.60 -29.43 23.91
N ALA A 91 19.52 -28.47 23.86
CA ALA A 91 20.93 -28.74 23.60
C ALA A 91 21.79 -27.90 24.56
N GLU A 92 21.87 -28.34 25.82
CA GLU A 92 22.92 -27.91 26.75
C GLU A 92 24.28 -28.46 26.29
N GLY A 93 25.11 -27.56 25.75
CA GLY A 93 26.52 -27.83 25.46
C GLY A 93 27.43 -27.21 26.53
N THR A 94 27.85 -28.03 27.48
CA THR A 94 28.90 -27.73 28.47
C THR A 94 30.28 -27.97 27.85
N LEU A 95 31.19 -26.97 27.89
CA LEU A 95 32.68 -27.07 27.92
C LEU A 95 33.26 -25.66 27.66
N GLN A 96 34.35 -25.13 28.20
CA GLN A 96 35.37 -25.55 29.17
C GLN A 96 36.10 -24.24 29.57
N LYS A 97 36.51 -24.09 30.84
CA LYS A 97 37.25 -22.93 31.36
C LYS A 97 38.74 -23.28 31.47
N PRO A 98 39.67 -22.65 30.74
CA PRO A 98 41.10 -22.81 31.01
C PRO A 98 41.57 -21.80 32.06
N GLY A 99 42.38 -22.32 32.98
CA GLY A 99 42.93 -21.64 34.14
C GLY A 99 44.00 -20.62 33.81
N ALA A 100 44.24 -19.77 34.81
CA ALA A 100 45.29 -18.78 34.87
C ALA A 100 46.59 -19.41 35.37
N GLU A 101 47.67 -19.26 34.62
CA GLU A 101 49.04 -19.22 35.15
C GLU A 101 49.84 -18.17 34.36
N GLY A 102 50.47 -17.26 35.10
CA GLY A 102 51.18 -16.12 34.56
C GLY A 102 52.61 -16.46 34.17
N GLN A 103 53.14 -15.73 33.19
CA GLN A 103 54.57 -15.50 33.05
C GLN A 103 54.83 -14.12 32.43
N ASN A 104 55.76 -13.45 33.09
CA ASN A 104 56.13 -12.06 32.95
C ASN A 104 57.29 -12.00 31.94
N THR A 105 57.05 -11.54 30.70
CA THR A 105 58.13 -11.22 29.76
C THR A 105 57.92 -9.84 29.18
N SER A 106 58.71 -8.91 29.70
CA SER A 106 58.98 -7.59 29.13
C SER A 106 59.67 -7.77 27.77
N GLY A 107 58.91 -7.56 26.71
CA GLY A 107 59.40 -7.62 25.33
C GLY A 107 58.47 -6.78 24.46
N TYR A 108 58.94 -5.58 24.12
CA TYR A 108 58.41 -4.63 23.14
C TYR A 108 57.02 -4.97 22.56
N ASN A 109 56.01 -4.32 23.14
CA ASN A 109 54.65 -4.18 22.62
C ASN A 109 54.69 -3.72 21.15
N ARG A 110 54.69 -4.67 20.22
CA ARG A 110 54.08 -4.46 18.91
C ARG A 110 52.57 -4.56 19.13
N PRO A 111 51.79 -3.50 18.90
CA PRO A 111 50.34 -3.63 18.88
C PRO A 111 50.01 -4.71 17.84
N PHE A 112 49.43 -5.82 18.30
CA PHE A 112 48.85 -6.82 17.43
C PHE A 112 47.73 -6.13 16.64
N LEU A 113 48.00 -5.82 15.38
CA LEU A 113 47.03 -5.48 14.34
C LEU A 113 46.18 -6.72 14.02
N LEU A 114 45.36 -7.17 14.98
CA LEU A 114 44.43 -8.28 14.79
C LEU A 114 42.99 -7.92 15.19
N ASP A 115 42.69 -6.64 15.35
CA ASP A 115 41.37 -6.20 15.81
C ASP A 115 40.70 -5.23 14.84
N GLN A 116 40.97 -5.41 13.54
CA GLN A 116 40.00 -5.04 12.51
C GLN A 116 38.95 -6.15 12.50
N GLY A 117 38.23 -6.26 13.62
CA GLY A 117 37.12 -7.18 13.82
C GLY A 117 36.29 -7.14 12.55
N MET A 118 36.20 -8.29 11.89
CA MET A 118 35.51 -8.43 10.62
C MET A 118 34.15 -7.79 10.80
N ILE A 119 33.97 -6.60 10.22
CA ILE A 119 32.71 -5.88 10.29
C ILE A 119 31.77 -6.75 9.50
N VAL A 120 31.04 -7.62 10.20
CA VAL A 120 29.89 -8.32 9.66
C VAL A 120 28.91 -7.20 9.37
N THR A 121 28.97 -6.65 8.14
CA THR A 121 27.98 -5.71 7.68
C THR A 121 26.67 -6.46 7.77
N THR A 122 25.83 -6.08 8.72
CA THR A 122 24.51 -6.66 8.87
C THR A 122 23.85 -6.58 7.50
N PRO A 123 23.39 -7.71 6.94
CA PRO A 123 22.89 -7.70 5.57
C PRO A 123 21.74 -6.69 5.51
N HIS A 124 21.83 -5.70 4.63
CA HIS A 124 20.76 -4.72 4.48
C HIS A 124 19.77 -5.21 3.43
N VAL A 125 18.48 -5.01 3.69
CA VAL A 125 17.43 -5.27 2.71
C VAL A 125 17.40 -4.09 1.75
N ASP A 126 17.95 -4.26 0.55
CA ASP A 126 17.81 -3.30 -0.52
C ASP A 126 16.58 -3.63 -1.36
N PRO A 127 15.60 -2.72 -1.47
CA PRO A 127 14.43 -2.94 -2.30
C PRO A 127 14.87 -3.02 -3.77
N TRP A 128 14.28 -3.94 -4.51
CA TRP A 128 14.48 -4.02 -5.95
C TRP A 128 13.95 -2.76 -6.64
N MET A 129 14.79 -2.17 -7.52
CA MET A 129 14.48 -0.93 -8.23
C MET A 129 14.48 -1.21 -9.73
N HIS A 130 13.33 -1.07 -10.37
CA HIS A 130 13.19 -1.19 -11.83
C HIS A 130 12.74 0.14 -12.43
N GLN A 131 13.40 0.58 -13.50
CA GLN A 131 13.20 1.93 -14.06
C GLN A 131 11.78 2.14 -14.63
N ALA A 132 11.13 1.07 -15.08
CA ALA A 132 9.76 1.13 -15.57
C ALA A 132 8.70 1.28 -14.46
N PHE A 133 9.06 1.07 -13.19
CA PHE A 133 8.13 1.13 -12.06
C PHE A 133 8.36 2.40 -11.23
N VAL A 134 7.31 2.87 -10.57
CA VAL A 134 7.44 3.99 -9.63
C VAL A 134 8.25 3.53 -8.41
N PRO A 135 9.30 4.25 -8.00
CA PRO A 135 10.09 3.89 -6.84
C PRO A 135 9.22 3.95 -5.58
N LEU A 136 9.53 3.08 -4.63
CA LEU A 136 8.85 3.11 -3.33
C LEU A 136 9.10 4.47 -2.65
N PRO A 137 8.11 5.01 -1.91
CA PRO A 137 8.31 6.21 -1.13
C PRO A 137 9.50 6.07 -0.16
N ASP A 138 10.27 7.14 0.03
CA ASP A 138 11.49 7.11 0.86
C ASP A 138 11.23 6.57 2.27
N VAL A 139 10.07 6.89 2.86
CA VAL A 139 9.68 6.37 4.18
C VAL A 139 9.60 4.83 4.19
N VAL A 140 9.07 4.22 3.13
CA VAL A 140 8.99 2.76 2.99
C VAL A 140 10.38 2.17 2.82
N VAL A 141 11.23 2.79 1.98
CA VAL A 141 12.62 2.35 1.78
C VAL A 141 13.41 2.44 3.09
N GLN A 142 13.26 3.53 3.84
CA GLN A 142 13.87 3.70 5.16
C GLN A 142 13.38 2.65 6.14
N THR A 143 12.07 2.38 6.20
CA THR A 143 11.53 1.31 7.04
C THR A 143 12.08 -0.07 6.66
N LEU A 144 12.16 -0.39 5.37
CA LEU A 144 12.70 -1.67 4.89
C LEU A 144 14.18 -1.85 5.29
N ARG A 145 14.96 -0.77 5.28
CA ARG A 145 16.38 -0.79 5.72
C ARG A 145 16.54 -1.04 7.21
N LEU A 146 15.51 -0.78 8.02
CA LEU A 146 15.50 -1.07 9.46
C LEU A 146 15.10 -2.52 9.77
N VAL A 147 14.58 -3.27 8.79
CA VAL A 147 14.21 -4.67 8.98
C VAL A 147 15.46 -5.53 9.12
N ASN A 148 15.50 -6.35 10.17
CA ASN A 148 16.57 -7.29 10.41
C ASN A 148 16.55 -8.41 9.35
N SER A 149 17.55 -8.45 8.48
CA SER A 149 17.64 -9.45 7.41
C SER A 149 17.81 -10.89 7.92
N ILE A 150 18.27 -11.07 9.16
CA ILE A 150 18.41 -12.40 9.79
C ILE A 150 17.04 -13.05 10.03
N GLU A 151 16.01 -12.23 10.25
CA GLU A 151 14.63 -12.72 10.46
C GLU A 151 13.90 -13.00 9.13
N MET A 152 14.46 -12.57 8.00
CA MET A 152 13.88 -12.78 6.68
C MET A 152 14.30 -14.15 6.13
N PRO A 153 13.39 -14.91 5.48
CA PRO A 153 13.76 -16.15 4.83
C PRO A 153 14.81 -15.89 3.74
N THR A 154 15.67 -16.86 3.49
CA THR A 154 16.57 -16.80 2.35
C THR A 154 15.75 -16.68 1.06
N ARG A 155 16.31 -16.01 0.05
CA ARG A 155 15.62 -15.83 -1.25
C ARG A 155 15.09 -17.15 -1.82
N HIS A 156 15.90 -18.21 -1.75
CA HIS A 156 15.51 -19.54 -2.23
C HIS A 156 14.33 -20.12 -1.44
N ALA A 157 14.37 -20.04 -0.10
CA ALA A 157 13.27 -20.52 0.74
C ALA A 157 11.97 -19.74 0.48
N PHE A 158 12.08 -18.42 0.26
CA PHE A 158 10.94 -17.58 -0.13
C PHE A 158 10.37 -17.97 -1.49
N GLU A 159 11.23 -18.09 -2.52
CA GLU A 159 10.81 -18.45 -3.89
C GLU A 159 10.18 -19.85 -3.94
N GLU A 160 10.71 -20.80 -3.18
CA GLU A 160 10.13 -22.15 -3.07
C GLU A 160 8.77 -22.11 -2.37
N ALA A 161 8.65 -21.40 -1.24
CA ALA A 161 7.38 -21.23 -0.54
C ALA A 161 6.33 -20.53 -1.41
N LEU A 162 6.72 -19.48 -2.14
CA LEU A 162 5.87 -18.78 -3.09
C LEU A 162 5.41 -19.70 -4.23
N SER A 163 6.33 -20.49 -4.78
CA SER A 163 6.01 -21.46 -5.84
C SER A 163 5.04 -22.53 -5.37
N ARG A 164 5.23 -23.08 -4.16
CA ARG A 164 4.27 -24.04 -3.57
C ARG A 164 2.91 -23.40 -3.35
N PHE A 165 2.87 -22.18 -2.81
CA PHE A 165 1.62 -21.43 -2.62
C PHE A 165 0.88 -21.24 -3.95
N LEU A 166 1.57 -20.74 -4.98
CA LEU A 166 1.00 -20.55 -6.31
C LEU A 166 0.56 -21.85 -6.98
N GLY A 167 1.31 -22.93 -6.78
CA GLY A 167 0.96 -24.28 -7.26
C GLY A 167 -0.32 -24.82 -6.64
N GLY A 168 -0.61 -24.46 -5.38
CA GLY A 168 -1.84 -24.83 -4.69
C GLY A 168 -3.07 -23.97 -5.04
N LEU A 169 -2.88 -22.82 -5.68
CA LEU A 169 -3.97 -21.99 -6.16
C LEU A 169 -4.55 -22.57 -7.46
N SER A 170 -5.87 -22.46 -7.61
CA SER A 170 -6.53 -22.66 -8.89
C SER A 170 -5.97 -21.67 -9.92
N ASN A 171 -5.92 -22.08 -11.20
CA ASN A 171 -5.46 -21.22 -12.30
C ASN A 171 -6.18 -19.85 -12.28
N GLU A 172 -7.45 -19.90 -11.90
CA GLU A 172 -8.33 -18.78 -11.66
C GLU A 172 -7.81 -17.69 -10.72
N LEU A 173 -7.23 -18.09 -9.60
CA LEU A 173 -6.71 -17.20 -8.55
C LEU A 173 -5.25 -16.85 -8.80
N ARG A 174 -4.51 -17.72 -9.50
CA ARG A 174 -3.10 -17.52 -9.79
C ARG A 174 -2.85 -16.23 -10.57
N ASP A 175 -3.71 -15.93 -11.54
CA ASP A 175 -3.58 -14.74 -12.40
C ASP A 175 -3.68 -13.42 -11.63
N THR A 176 -4.35 -13.40 -10.48
CA THR A 176 -4.60 -12.19 -9.67
C THR A 176 -3.88 -12.20 -8.31
N ALA A 177 -3.25 -13.31 -7.91
CA ALA A 177 -2.63 -13.42 -6.60
C ALA A 177 -1.27 -12.72 -6.49
N THR A 178 -0.41 -12.82 -7.50
CA THR A 178 1.00 -12.37 -7.39
C THR A 178 1.44 -11.37 -8.46
N PHE A 179 0.59 -11.07 -9.45
CA PHE A 179 0.88 -10.12 -10.54
C PHE A 179 2.35 -10.14 -10.97
N PRO A 180 2.82 -11.21 -11.67
CA PRO A 180 4.18 -11.22 -12.19
C PRO A 180 4.43 -9.97 -13.05
N ILE A 181 5.69 -9.57 -13.16
CA ILE A 181 6.10 -8.28 -13.75
C ILE A 181 5.42 -8.07 -15.11
N GLU A 182 5.36 -9.08 -15.98
CA GLU A 182 4.73 -8.96 -17.30
C GLU A 182 3.22 -8.70 -17.20
N VAL A 183 2.53 -9.43 -16.32
CA VAL A 183 1.08 -9.28 -16.11
C VAL A 183 0.78 -7.91 -15.49
N TYR A 184 1.55 -7.48 -14.51
CA TYR A 184 1.39 -6.14 -13.92
C TYR A 184 1.57 -5.05 -14.98
N THR A 185 2.63 -5.13 -15.78
CA THR A 185 2.90 -4.18 -16.86
C THR A 185 1.75 -4.14 -17.88
N ASN A 186 1.24 -5.29 -18.30
CA ASN A 186 0.11 -5.37 -19.23
C ASN A 186 -1.16 -4.72 -18.66
N VAL A 187 -1.48 -5.00 -17.39
CA VAL A 187 -2.63 -4.41 -16.70
C VAL A 187 -2.44 -2.90 -16.53
N ALA A 188 -1.25 -2.45 -16.14
CA ALA A 188 -0.94 -1.03 -16.00
C ALA A 188 -1.09 -0.27 -17.33
N ASN A 189 -0.59 -0.84 -18.43
CA ASN A 189 -0.71 -0.25 -19.77
C ASN A 189 -2.17 -0.17 -20.22
N ALA A 190 -2.90 -1.29 -20.14
CA ALA A 190 -4.31 -1.34 -20.53
C ALA A 190 -5.16 -0.33 -19.73
N ILE A 191 -4.90 -0.18 -18.42
CA ILE A 191 -5.57 0.84 -17.60
C ILE A 191 -5.17 2.27 -18.02
N SER A 192 -3.89 2.51 -18.32
CA SER A 192 -3.41 3.83 -18.72
C SER A 192 -3.91 4.30 -20.08
N GLU A 193 -4.10 3.35 -21.01
CA GLU A 193 -4.57 3.61 -22.38
C GLU A 193 -6.11 3.56 -22.49
N GLY A 194 -6.79 3.05 -21.46
CA GLY A 194 -8.25 2.87 -21.46
C GLY A 194 -8.73 1.61 -22.17
N HIS A 195 -7.82 0.70 -22.51
CA HIS A 195 -8.07 -0.58 -23.17
C HIS A 195 -8.28 -1.73 -22.18
N ILE A 196 -9.00 -1.50 -21.07
CA ILE A 196 -9.21 -2.53 -20.03
C ILE A 196 -9.99 -3.73 -20.60
N SER A 197 -10.84 -3.50 -21.61
CA SER A 197 -11.58 -4.55 -22.33
C SER A 197 -10.68 -5.60 -23.00
N ASP A 198 -9.44 -5.26 -23.27
CA ASP A 198 -8.50 -6.11 -24.01
C ASP A 198 -7.73 -7.04 -23.06
N LEU A 199 -7.88 -6.83 -21.74
CA LEU A 199 -7.32 -7.72 -20.74
C LEU A 199 -8.07 -9.06 -20.73
N PRO A 200 -7.38 -10.16 -20.33
CA PRO A 200 -8.03 -11.42 -20.04
C PRO A 200 -9.26 -11.21 -19.13
N PRO A 201 -10.39 -11.91 -19.34
CA PRO A 201 -11.65 -11.63 -18.66
C PRO A 201 -11.55 -11.51 -17.13
N ARG A 202 -10.65 -12.30 -16.51
CA ARG A 202 -10.39 -12.25 -15.07
C ARG A 202 -9.68 -10.98 -14.63
N LEU A 203 -8.65 -10.56 -15.36
CA LEU A 203 -7.92 -9.32 -15.08
C LEU A 203 -8.79 -8.10 -15.36
N HIS A 204 -9.61 -8.14 -16.40
CA HIS A 204 -10.64 -7.14 -16.65
C HIS A 204 -11.64 -7.06 -15.47
N LEU A 205 -12.15 -8.21 -15.00
CA LEU A 205 -13.04 -8.25 -13.84
C LEU A 205 -12.35 -7.72 -12.59
N TRP A 206 -11.12 -8.15 -12.30
CA TRP A 206 -10.34 -7.67 -11.17
C TRP A 206 -10.14 -6.16 -11.23
N ALA A 207 -9.68 -5.63 -12.36
CA ALA A 207 -9.44 -4.20 -12.53
C ALA A 207 -10.74 -3.39 -12.39
N SER A 208 -11.85 -3.93 -12.90
CA SER A 208 -13.17 -3.30 -12.79
C SER A 208 -13.70 -3.32 -11.36
N CYS A 209 -13.68 -4.48 -10.69
CA CYS A 209 -14.14 -4.66 -9.31
C CYS A 209 -13.33 -3.85 -8.31
N HIS A 210 -12.01 -3.78 -8.51
CA HIS A 210 -11.13 -3.00 -7.65
C HIS A 210 -10.99 -1.54 -8.06
N HIS A 211 -11.77 -1.08 -9.06
CA HIS A 211 -11.73 0.30 -9.57
C HIS A 211 -10.29 0.74 -9.88
N ALA A 212 -9.48 -0.14 -10.47
CA ALA A 212 -8.07 0.11 -10.70
C ALA A 212 -7.87 1.31 -11.64
N ARG A 213 -6.89 2.16 -11.31
CA ARG A 213 -6.57 3.39 -12.05
C ARG A 213 -5.07 3.47 -12.35
N SER A 214 -4.75 4.15 -13.44
CA SER A 214 -3.37 4.53 -13.70
C SER A 214 -2.98 5.69 -12.78
N GLY A 215 -1.91 5.48 -12.01
CA GLY A 215 -1.29 6.50 -11.18
C GLY A 215 -0.19 7.29 -11.89
N SER A 216 0.28 6.81 -13.04
CA SER A 216 1.33 7.49 -13.81
C SER A 216 1.25 7.10 -15.29
N GLN A 217 1.51 8.08 -16.16
CA GLN A 217 1.64 7.87 -17.61
C GLN A 217 3.08 7.52 -18.03
N LYS A 218 4.05 7.70 -17.13
CA LYS A 218 5.49 7.52 -17.46
C LYS A 218 6.05 6.21 -16.93
N ARG A 219 5.46 5.67 -15.87
CA ARG A 219 5.91 4.48 -15.15
C ARG A 219 4.69 3.64 -14.79
N HIS A 220 4.85 2.34 -14.69
CA HIS A 220 3.77 1.46 -14.28
C HIS A 220 3.45 1.71 -12.80
N LEU A 221 2.27 2.26 -12.55
CA LEU A 221 1.71 2.46 -11.22
C LEU A 221 0.19 2.27 -11.31
N ILE A 222 -0.30 1.24 -10.64
CA ILE A 222 -1.73 1.00 -10.46
C ILE A 222 -2.13 1.54 -9.09
N LEU A 223 -3.17 2.38 -9.06
CA LEU A 223 -3.78 2.89 -7.84
C LEU A 223 -5.11 2.17 -7.62
N LEU A 224 -5.33 1.72 -6.39
CA LEU A 224 -6.60 1.16 -5.93
C LEU A 224 -7.21 2.09 -4.87
N PRO A 225 -8.49 2.49 -5.00
CA PRO A 225 -9.17 3.22 -3.95
C PRO A 225 -9.27 2.38 -2.67
N ARG A 226 -9.27 3.04 -1.51
CA ARG A 226 -9.49 2.36 -0.22
C ARG A 226 -10.94 1.87 -0.12
N ASP A 227 -11.16 0.82 0.67
CA ASP A 227 -12.44 0.10 0.78
C ASP A 227 -13.66 0.97 1.07
N ALA A 228 -13.48 2.07 1.80
CA ALA A 228 -14.55 3.02 2.11
C ALA A 228 -15.12 3.74 0.88
N PHE A 229 -14.41 3.72 -0.25
CA PHE A 229 -14.72 4.49 -1.45
C PHE A 229 -15.22 3.64 -2.63
N TYR A 230 -15.33 2.30 -2.49
CA TYR A 230 -15.81 1.45 -3.59
C TYR A 230 -17.24 1.78 -4.04
N ASN A 231 -18.09 2.28 -3.15
CA ASN A 231 -19.47 2.64 -3.50
C ASN A 231 -19.61 4.08 -4.00
N MET A 232 -18.51 4.82 -4.18
CA MET A 232 -18.55 6.21 -4.60
C MET A 232 -18.61 6.30 -6.13
N ASN A 233 -19.37 7.28 -6.63
CA ASN A 233 -19.44 7.52 -8.07
C ASN A 233 -18.07 7.91 -8.62
N ARG A 234 -17.79 7.50 -9.87
CA ARG A 234 -16.50 7.76 -10.55
C ARG A 234 -16.09 9.24 -10.54
N GLU A 235 -17.06 10.15 -10.64
CA GLU A 235 -16.82 11.59 -10.62
C GLU A 235 -16.34 12.08 -9.26
N ASP A 236 -16.89 11.53 -8.17
CA ASP A 236 -16.49 11.88 -6.81
C ASP A 236 -15.18 11.20 -6.42
N GLU A 237 -14.90 10.01 -6.95
CA GLU A 237 -13.60 9.33 -6.88
C GLU A 237 -12.49 10.21 -7.47
N GLU A 238 -12.71 10.75 -8.67
CA GLU A 238 -11.72 11.63 -9.31
C GLU A 238 -11.52 12.94 -8.54
N LYS A 239 -12.59 13.50 -7.95
CA LYS A 239 -12.47 14.67 -7.07
C LYS A 239 -11.64 14.37 -5.82
N LEU A 240 -11.86 13.23 -5.17
CA LEU A 240 -11.04 12.82 -4.01
C LEU A 240 -9.59 12.58 -4.43
N ARG A 241 -9.36 11.94 -5.57
CA ARG A 241 -8.00 11.73 -6.10
C ARG A 241 -7.25 13.04 -6.29
N ILE A 242 -7.91 14.02 -6.91
CA ILE A 242 -7.38 15.38 -7.07
C ILE A 242 -7.07 16.00 -5.69
N TYR A 243 -7.99 15.87 -4.74
CA TYR A 243 -7.84 16.43 -3.40
C TYR A 243 -6.63 15.82 -2.66
N ASP A 244 -6.47 14.50 -2.70
CA ASP A 244 -5.37 13.78 -2.05
C ASP A 244 -4.01 14.20 -2.64
N VAL A 245 -3.93 14.38 -3.96
CA VAL A 245 -2.71 14.88 -4.62
C VAL A 245 -2.39 16.31 -4.17
N LEU A 246 -3.40 17.17 -4.06
CA LEU A 246 -3.22 18.54 -3.58
C LEU A 246 -2.77 18.54 -2.12
N VAL A 247 -3.38 17.73 -1.25
CA VAL A 247 -2.95 17.56 0.15
C VAL A 247 -1.49 17.07 0.22
N TYR A 248 -1.15 16.04 -0.54
CA TYR A 248 0.19 15.46 -0.57
C TYR A 248 1.25 16.49 -0.99
N THR A 249 1.01 17.18 -2.10
CA THR A 249 1.95 18.20 -2.61
C THR A 249 2.02 19.43 -1.71
N HIS A 250 0.95 19.73 -0.98
CA HIS A 250 0.87 20.87 -0.05
C HIS A 250 1.53 20.62 1.32
N ARG A 251 1.96 19.40 1.64
CA ARG A 251 2.48 19.02 2.99
C ARG A 251 3.58 19.94 3.53
N ASN A 252 4.34 20.59 2.66
CA ASN A 252 5.44 21.50 3.03
C ASN A 252 5.05 23.00 2.99
N HIS A 253 3.77 23.32 2.80
CA HIS A 253 3.27 24.69 2.63
C HIS A 253 4.08 25.54 1.64
N GLY A 254 4.51 24.91 0.54
CA GLY A 254 5.24 25.55 -0.54
C GLY A 254 4.37 26.51 -1.34
N SER A 255 5.01 27.30 -2.21
CA SER A 255 4.31 28.12 -3.21
C SER A 255 3.53 27.25 -4.20
N SER A 256 2.60 27.87 -4.93
CA SER A 256 1.87 27.21 -6.02
C SER A 256 2.81 26.58 -7.07
N SER A 257 3.92 27.26 -7.38
CA SER A 257 4.96 26.74 -8.28
C SER A 257 5.64 25.49 -7.73
N THR A 258 5.95 25.45 -6.44
CA THR A 258 6.59 24.30 -5.78
C THR A 258 5.64 23.09 -5.79
N MET A 259 4.36 23.30 -5.46
CA MET A 259 3.36 22.23 -5.48
C MET A 259 3.14 21.66 -6.89
N LEU A 260 3.06 22.52 -7.91
CA LEU A 260 2.92 22.05 -9.29
C LEU A 260 4.15 21.33 -9.81
N PHE A 261 5.34 21.82 -9.46
CA PHE A 261 6.58 21.13 -9.78
C PHE A 261 6.59 19.74 -9.15
N GLU A 262 6.19 19.63 -7.88
CA GLU A 262 6.06 18.36 -7.18
C GLU A 262 5.03 17.43 -7.83
N ALA A 263 3.84 17.93 -8.17
CA ALA A 263 2.79 17.17 -8.87
C ALA A 263 3.28 16.63 -10.23
N ARG A 264 4.00 17.45 -11.00
CA ARG A 264 4.60 17.03 -12.28
C ARG A 264 5.74 16.04 -12.08
N ARG A 265 6.53 16.20 -11.02
CA ARG A 265 7.64 15.31 -10.66
C ARG A 265 7.13 13.90 -10.35
N ILE A 266 5.98 13.77 -9.69
CA ILE A 266 5.31 12.49 -9.45
C ILE A 266 4.49 11.99 -10.66
N GLY A 267 4.48 12.73 -11.77
CA GLY A 267 3.86 12.31 -13.03
C GLY A 267 2.35 12.57 -13.12
N ILE A 268 1.81 13.47 -12.30
CA ILE A 268 0.39 13.82 -12.31
C ILE A 268 0.19 15.09 -13.15
N ALA A 269 -0.32 14.93 -14.37
CA ALA A 269 -0.51 16.02 -15.32
C ALA A 269 -1.85 16.76 -15.18
N THR A 270 -2.82 16.17 -14.46
CA THR A 270 -4.19 16.71 -14.37
C THR A 270 -4.34 17.88 -13.39
N ILE A 271 -3.33 18.15 -12.55
CA ILE A 271 -3.36 19.26 -11.59
C ILE A 271 -2.98 20.56 -12.29
N THR A 272 -3.91 21.52 -12.28
CA THR A 272 -3.72 22.84 -12.89
C THR A 272 -3.32 23.90 -11.86
N TRP A 273 -2.74 25.01 -12.32
CA TRP A 273 -2.38 26.14 -11.46
C TRP A 273 -3.58 26.72 -10.67
N PRO A 274 -4.76 26.95 -11.28
CA PRO A 274 -5.92 27.43 -10.54
C PRO A 274 -6.36 26.51 -9.38
N MET A 275 -6.29 25.18 -9.58
CA MET A 275 -6.63 24.23 -8.53
C MET A 275 -5.70 24.34 -7.33
N VAL A 276 -4.39 24.50 -7.58
CA VAL A 276 -3.37 24.67 -6.55
C VAL A 276 -3.53 26.00 -5.81
N GLU A 277 -3.74 27.10 -6.53
CA GLU A 277 -3.98 28.40 -5.87
C GLU A 277 -5.22 28.38 -4.98
N MET A 278 -6.32 27.81 -5.48
CA MET A 278 -7.55 27.69 -4.72
C MET A 278 -7.30 26.88 -3.44
N PHE A 279 -6.59 25.76 -3.54
CA PHE A 279 -6.24 24.94 -2.39
C PHE A 279 -5.38 25.69 -1.36
N ILE A 280 -4.35 26.43 -1.80
CA ILE A 280 -3.49 27.22 -0.91
C ILE A 280 -4.29 28.32 -0.20
N ARG A 281 -5.22 29.01 -0.90
CA ARG A 281 -6.08 30.05 -0.30
C ARG A 281 -7.02 29.48 0.77
N LEU A 282 -7.46 28.24 0.60
CA LEU A 282 -8.32 27.54 1.56
C LEU A 282 -7.53 26.96 2.75
N CYS A 283 -6.21 26.81 2.64
CA CYS A 283 -5.39 26.29 3.72
C CYS A 283 -5.27 27.31 4.88
N PRO A 284 -5.69 26.96 6.11
CA PRO A 284 -5.62 27.87 7.25
C PRO A 284 -4.19 28.23 7.64
N LEU A 285 -3.23 27.30 7.51
CA LEU A 285 -1.83 27.54 7.82
C LEU A 285 -1.19 28.54 6.86
N CYS A 286 -1.46 28.41 5.56
CA CYS A 286 -1.00 29.40 4.56
C CYS A 286 -1.67 30.75 4.76
N LYS A 287 -2.97 30.77 5.07
CA LYS A 287 -3.72 31.99 5.37
C LYS A 287 -3.15 32.74 6.58
N MET A 288 -2.80 32.03 7.65
CA MET A 288 -2.13 32.64 8.81
C MET A 288 -0.74 33.17 8.45
N ARG A 289 0.03 32.43 7.65
CA ARG A 289 1.36 32.86 7.22
C ARG A 289 1.33 34.10 6.32
N SER A 290 0.35 34.20 5.42
CA SER A 290 0.17 35.38 4.55
C SER A 290 -0.29 36.62 5.29
N LYS A 291 -0.89 36.46 6.48
CA LYS A 291 -1.32 37.56 7.35
C LYS A 291 -0.26 37.96 8.39
N GLY A 292 0.94 37.37 8.32
CA GLY A 292 2.06 37.81 9.13
C GLY A 292 2.31 39.32 8.94
N PRO A 293 2.89 40.00 9.95
CA PRO A 293 3.23 41.41 9.82
C PRO A 293 3.96 41.60 8.50
N PRO A 294 3.65 42.67 7.74
CA PRO A 294 4.37 42.96 6.51
C PRO A 294 5.84 42.84 6.87
N ARG A 295 6.54 41.88 6.22
CA ARG A 295 7.98 41.80 6.37
C ARG A 295 8.43 43.21 6.00
N ILE A 296 8.88 43.97 7.00
CA ILE A 296 9.57 45.22 6.78
C ILE A 296 10.67 44.79 5.83
N ALA A 297 10.50 45.13 4.55
CA ALA A 297 11.54 44.90 3.57
C ALA A 297 12.77 45.51 4.24
N PRO A 298 13.86 44.75 4.43
CA PRO A 298 15.06 45.32 5.01
C PRO A 298 15.28 46.61 4.24
N GLU A 299 15.16 47.74 4.94
CA GLU A 299 15.31 49.05 4.33
C GLU A 299 16.57 48.94 3.50
N GLU A 300 16.48 49.30 2.21
CA GLU A 300 17.63 49.37 1.33
C GLU A 300 18.59 50.42 1.91
N GLU A 301 19.36 49.99 2.91
CA GLU A 301 20.36 50.79 3.56
C GLU A 301 21.52 50.87 2.57
N GLY A 302 21.48 51.94 1.76
CA GLY A 302 22.59 52.34 0.92
C GLY A 302 22.78 51.47 -0.31
N SER A 303 22.16 51.92 -1.40
CA SER A 303 22.77 51.82 -2.73
C SER A 303 24.19 52.38 -2.68
N THR A 304 25.17 51.53 -2.36
CA THR A 304 26.55 51.79 -2.79
C THR A 304 26.55 51.56 -4.30
N PRO A 305 26.99 52.55 -5.10
CA PRO A 305 26.98 52.43 -6.55
C PRO A 305 27.79 51.19 -6.94
N SER A 306 27.13 50.27 -7.62
CA SER A 306 27.71 49.09 -8.25
C SER A 306 28.96 49.50 -9.03
N SER A 307 30.14 49.29 -8.43
CA SER A 307 31.41 49.37 -9.13
C SER A 307 31.38 48.33 -10.25
N PHE A 308 31.34 48.83 -11.48
CA PHE A 308 31.49 48.05 -12.69
C PHE A 308 32.75 47.19 -12.58
N ARG A 309 32.57 45.89 -12.33
CA ARG A 309 33.68 44.93 -12.39
C ARG A 309 33.89 44.61 -13.87
N PRO A 310 35.03 44.97 -14.49
CA PRO A 310 35.28 44.63 -15.88
C PRO A 310 35.31 43.09 -16.05
N PRO A 311 34.85 42.58 -17.20
CA PRO A 311 34.86 41.16 -17.47
C PRO A 311 36.30 40.62 -17.51
N PRO A 312 36.55 39.39 -17.02
CA PRO A 312 37.87 38.78 -17.08
C PRO A 312 38.33 38.60 -18.53
N PRO A 313 39.64 38.74 -18.82
CA PRO A 313 40.16 38.60 -20.17
C PRO A 313 39.95 37.17 -20.69
N VAL A 314 39.42 37.08 -21.90
CA VAL A 314 39.23 35.82 -22.63
C VAL A 314 40.60 35.26 -23.00
N ILE A 315 41.04 34.21 -22.31
CA ILE A 315 42.22 33.44 -22.69
C ILE A 315 41.82 32.59 -23.91
N LYS A 316 42.19 33.05 -25.11
CA LYS A 316 42.13 32.24 -26.32
C LYS A 316 43.17 31.12 -26.20
N ARG A 317 42.72 29.88 -26.28
CA ARG A 317 43.56 28.70 -26.56
C ARG A 317 43.52 28.41 -28.04
#